data_AF-A0A158HR06-F1
#
_entry.id   AF-A0A158HR06-F1
#
_cell.length_a   1.000
_cell.length_b   1.000
_cell.length_c   1.000
_cell.angle_alpha   90.00
_cell.angle_beta   90.00
_cell.angle_gamma   90.00
#
_symmetry.space_group_name_H-M   'P 1'
#
loop_
_entity.id
_entity.type
_entity.pdbx_description
1 polymer ?
#
loop_
_entity_poly.entity_id
_entity_poly.type
_entity_poly.pdbx_seq_one_letter_code
_entity_poly.pdbx_strand_id
1 'polypeptide(L)'
;MLCERVKAIIMAHSAPINRLSRDIENARQFDVQSGPTTAQFELLCAAPAFVPVSAHIVELFVRSFGRGLFARPYSFLLLALAATGPVAAAETLVLHASPAYEHDPMRALIGGLEGIFATYPEALSIPARGLLAPFMLKPPRQPGWR
;
A
#
# COMPACT_ATOMS: atom_id res chain seq x y z
N MET A 1 13.72 -10.51 -2.78
CA MET A 1 14.65 -9.83 -1.83
C MET A 1 14.26 -8.39 -1.52
N LEU A 2 14.02 -7.50 -2.51
CA LEU A 2 13.68 -6.09 -2.20
C LEU A 2 12.29 -5.93 -1.56
N CYS A 3 11.27 -6.63 -2.04
CA CYS A 3 9.92 -6.60 -1.44
C CYS A 3 9.95 -7.04 0.04
N GLU A 4 10.66 -8.13 0.36
CA GLU A 4 10.85 -8.58 1.75
C GLU A 4 11.55 -7.53 2.62
N ARG A 5 12.56 -6.82 2.07
CA ARG A 5 13.22 -5.75 2.81
C ARG A 5 12.28 -4.56 3.06
N VAL A 6 11.47 -4.19 2.08
CA VAL A 6 10.44 -3.14 2.24
C VAL A 6 9.41 -3.58 3.29
N LYS A 7 8.92 -4.82 3.20
CA LYS A 7 7.99 -5.43 4.17
C LYS A 7 8.55 -5.39 5.59
N ALA A 8 9.81 -5.79 5.78
CA ALA A 8 10.47 -5.75 7.08
C ALA A 8 10.54 -4.33 7.66
N ILE A 9 10.84 -3.31 6.82
CA ILE A 9 10.84 -1.91 7.26
C ILE A 9 9.44 -1.43 7.62
N ILE A 10 8.43 -1.80 6.83
CA ILE A 10 7.03 -1.47 7.13
C ILE A 10 6.61 -2.09 8.46
N MET A 11 6.98 -3.34 8.74
CA MET A 11 6.62 -4.04 9.98
C MET A 11 7.37 -3.50 11.21
N ALA A 12 8.66 -3.20 11.06
CA ALA A 12 9.51 -2.71 12.14
C ALA A 12 9.26 -1.23 12.49
N HIS A 13 8.51 -0.50 11.68
CA HIS A 13 8.29 0.93 11.90
C HIS A 13 7.51 1.20 13.18
N SER A 14 8.04 2.11 14.00
CA SER A 14 7.55 2.49 15.33
C SER A 14 6.31 3.39 15.28
N ALA A 15 5.29 2.97 14.55
CA ALA A 15 3.97 3.57 14.54
C ALA A 15 2.92 2.55 15.04
N PRO A 16 1.74 3.01 15.50
CA PRO A 16 0.68 2.12 15.97
C PRO A 16 0.33 1.02 14.95
N ILE A 17 0.11 -0.22 15.40
CA ILE A 17 -0.10 -1.37 14.48
C ILE A 17 -1.41 -1.22 13.71
N ASN A 18 -2.42 -0.56 14.30
CA ASN A 18 -3.70 -0.28 13.65
C ASN A 18 -3.58 0.41 12.27
N ARG A 19 -2.47 1.08 11.95
CA ARG A 19 -2.20 1.63 10.62
C ARG A 19 -2.20 0.54 9.53
N LEU A 20 -1.77 -0.67 9.89
CA LEU A 20 -1.72 -1.84 8.99
C LEU A 20 -3.02 -2.65 8.97
N SER A 21 -4.10 -2.15 9.59
CA SER A 21 -5.38 -2.88 9.65
C SER A 21 -6.01 -3.18 8.30
N ARG A 22 -5.64 -2.43 7.25
CA ARG A 22 -6.04 -2.68 5.84
C ARG A 22 -5.03 -3.54 5.07
N ASP A 23 -3.86 -3.77 5.64
CA ASP A 23 -2.71 -4.35 4.94
C ASP A 23 -2.39 -5.78 5.38
N ILE A 24 -2.74 -6.16 6.60
CA ILE A 24 -2.53 -7.50 7.14
C ILE A 24 -3.80 -7.98 7.85
N GLU A 25 -4.12 -9.26 7.71
CA GLU A 25 -5.22 -9.87 8.44
C GLU A 25 -4.89 -9.93 9.94
N ASN A 26 -5.89 -9.70 10.78
CA ASN A 26 -5.77 -9.78 12.24
C ASN A 26 -4.66 -8.90 12.85
N ALA A 27 -4.32 -7.76 12.23
CA ALA A 27 -3.30 -6.81 12.73
C ALA A 27 -3.44 -6.46 14.23
N ARG A 28 -4.68 -6.36 14.72
CA ARG A 28 -5.00 -6.00 16.09
C ARG A 28 -4.49 -7.00 17.13
N GLN A 29 -4.20 -8.24 16.75
CA GLN A 29 -3.69 -9.24 17.69
C GLN A 29 -2.34 -8.84 18.30
N PHE A 30 -1.57 -8.02 17.60
CA PHE A 30 -0.26 -7.52 18.04
C PHE A 30 -0.37 -6.30 18.97
N ASP A 31 -1.52 -5.60 19.00
CA ASP A 31 -1.73 -4.44 19.89
C ASP A 31 -2.08 -4.85 21.35
N VAL A 32 -2.49 -6.10 21.56
CA VAL A 32 -3.12 -6.55 22.82
C VAL A 32 -2.14 -7.27 23.77
N GLN A 33 -0.94 -7.64 23.29
CA GLN A 33 -0.05 -8.52 24.05
C GLN A 33 0.86 -7.74 25.02
N SER A 34 0.74 -8.06 26.31
CA SER A 34 1.57 -7.52 27.40
C SER A 34 2.77 -8.43 27.68
N GLY A 35 3.55 -8.71 26.63
CA GLY A 35 4.79 -9.49 26.71
C GLY A 35 6.02 -8.61 27.00
N PRO A 36 7.21 -9.21 27.17
CA PRO A 36 8.47 -8.45 27.28
C PRO A 36 8.91 -7.82 25.95
N THR A 37 8.26 -8.17 24.85
CA THR A 37 8.53 -7.75 23.48
C THR A 37 7.63 -6.60 23.06
N THR A 38 8.10 -5.76 22.14
CA THR A 38 7.25 -4.72 21.54
C THR A 38 6.34 -5.33 20.48
N ALA A 39 5.16 -4.74 20.27
CA ALA A 39 4.23 -5.13 19.22
C ALA A 39 4.90 -5.16 17.81
N GLN A 40 5.81 -4.23 17.54
CA GLN A 40 6.56 -4.18 16.28
C GLN A 40 7.56 -5.34 16.14
N PHE A 41 8.20 -5.72 17.24
CA PHE A 41 9.10 -6.88 17.24
C PHE A 41 8.32 -8.16 16.98
N GLU A 42 7.18 -8.35 17.65
CA GLU A 42 6.30 -9.51 17.43
C GLU A 42 5.75 -9.56 16.01
N LEU A 43 5.30 -8.41 15.47
CA LEU A 43 4.85 -8.30 14.09
C LEU A 43 5.96 -8.66 13.10
N LEU A 44 7.19 -8.17 13.33
CA LEU A 44 8.34 -8.48 12.48
C LEU A 44 8.70 -9.97 12.54
N CYS A 45 8.68 -10.58 13.73
CA CYS A 45 8.95 -12.00 13.91
C CYS A 45 7.88 -12.89 13.29
N ALA A 46 6.60 -12.53 13.42
CA ALA A 46 5.49 -13.24 12.79
C ALA A 46 5.49 -13.09 11.27
N ALA A 47 6.02 -11.97 10.76
CA ALA A 47 6.14 -11.64 9.35
C ALA A 47 4.87 -11.95 8.52
N PRO A 48 3.66 -11.57 8.99
CA PRO A 48 2.40 -11.99 8.37
C PRO A 48 2.35 -11.61 6.89
N ALA A 49 1.63 -12.39 6.09
CA ALA A 49 1.43 -12.04 4.70
C ALA A 49 0.68 -10.70 4.58
N PHE A 50 1.06 -9.90 3.59
CA PHE A 50 0.21 -8.79 3.18
C PHE A 50 -1.04 -9.34 2.51
N VAL A 51 -2.17 -8.64 2.68
CA VAL A 51 -3.34 -8.88 1.83
C VAL A 51 -2.97 -8.58 0.37
N PRO A 52 -3.69 -9.16 -0.62
CA PRO A 52 -3.29 -9.08 -2.02
C PRO A 52 -3.05 -7.66 -2.55
N VAL A 53 -3.94 -6.71 -2.22
CA VAL A 53 -3.82 -5.31 -2.66
C VAL A 53 -2.53 -4.66 -2.14
N SER A 54 -2.20 -4.87 -0.86
CA SER A 54 -0.99 -4.30 -0.25
C SER A 54 0.28 -4.92 -0.82
N ALA A 55 0.25 -6.23 -1.13
CA ALA A 55 1.36 -6.90 -1.80
C ALA A 55 1.63 -6.29 -3.19
N HIS A 56 0.58 -6.10 -4.00
CA HIS A 56 0.68 -5.47 -5.32
C HIS A 56 1.17 -4.01 -5.24
N ILE A 57 0.72 -3.26 -4.23
CA ILE A 57 1.22 -1.90 -3.98
C ILE A 57 2.72 -1.94 -3.70
N VAL A 58 3.18 -2.75 -2.74
CA VAL A 58 4.60 -2.84 -2.39
C VAL A 58 5.44 -3.26 -3.59
N GLU A 59 4.96 -4.24 -4.37
CA GLU A 59 5.63 -4.68 -5.59
C GLU A 59 5.73 -3.56 -6.63
N LEU A 60 4.67 -2.77 -6.81
CA LEU A 60 4.69 -1.63 -7.73
C LEU A 60 5.76 -0.60 -7.32
N PHE A 61 5.84 -0.24 -6.03
CA PHE A 61 6.88 0.70 -5.55
C PHE A 61 8.29 0.14 -5.78
N VAL A 62 8.50 -1.15 -5.48
CA VAL A 62 9.80 -1.80 -5.71
C VAL A 62 10.13 -1.87 -7.19
N ARG A 63 9.16 -2.13 -8.07
CA ARG A 63 9.37 -2.15 -9.52
C ARG A 63 9.70 -0.77 -10.07
N SER A 64 9.02 0.27 -9.58
CA SER A 64 9.20 1.65 -10.06
C SER A 64 10.51 2.28 -9.60
N PHE A 65 10.95 2.02 -8.36
CA PHE A 65 12.09 2.73 -7.77
C PHE A 65 13.25 1.82 -7.35
N GLY A 66 13.04 0.51 -7.24
CA GLY A 66 14.07 -0.46 -6.88
C GLY A 66 14.82 -0.10 -5.61
N ARG A 67 16.15 0.01 -5.71
CA ARG A 67 17.01 0.44 -4.60
C ARG A 67 16.87 1.94 -4.27
N GLY A 68 16.29 2.74 -5.17
CA GLY A 68 16.00 4.15 -4.94
C GLY A 68 15.08 4.40 -3.74
N LEU A 69 14.22 3.45 -3.37
CA LEU A 69 13.39 3.54 -2.15
C LEU A 69 14.20 3.67 -0.85
N PHE A 70 15.48 3.30 -0.86
CA PHE A 70 16.36 3.32 0.31
C PHE A 70 17.31 4.53 0.29
N ALA A 71 17.15 5.45 -0.66
CA ALA A 71 18.00 6.62 -0.83
C ALA A 71 17.18 7.86 -1.17
N ARG A 72 17.74 9.05 -0.94
CA ARG A 72 17.13 10.29 -1.42
C ARG A 72 17.18 10.35 -2.96
N PRO A 73 16.19 10.97 -3.63
CA PRO A 73 15.04 11.64 -3.02
C PRO A 73 13.91 10.68 -2.61
N TYR A 74 13.85 9.45 -3.12
CA TYR A 74 12.66 8.59 -3.05
C TYR A 74 12.42 7.88 -1.71
N SER A 75 13.32 8.00 -0.74
CA SER A 75 13.16 7.38 0.58
C SER A 75 11.91 7.83 1.34
N PHE A 76 11.34 9.00 1.01
CA PHE A 76 10.06 9.43 1.60
C PHE A 76 8.91 8.50 1.24
N LEU A 77 8.94 7.84 0.07
CA LEU A 77 7.92 6.90 -0.36
C LEU A 77 7.90 5.66 0.53
N LEU A 78 9.08 5.11 0.83
CA LEU A 78 9.22 4.00 1.77
C LEU A 78 8.79 4.42 3.19
N LEU A 79 9.13 5.64 3.61
CA LEU A 79 8.67 6.18 4.88
C LEU A 79 7.14 6.31 4.92
N ALA A 80 6.50 6.74 3.82
CA ALA A 80 5.04 6.83 3.74
C ALA A 80 4.39 5.45 3.90
N LEU A 81 4.86 4.44 3.15
CA LEU A 81 4.39 3.05 3.29
C LEU A 81 4.54 2.54 4.73
N ALA A 82 5.66 2.86 5.37
CA ALA A 82 5.94 2.44 6.74
C ALA A 82 5.09 3.21 7.77
N ALA A 83 4.84 4.50 7.58
CA ALA A 83 4.14 5.35 8.53
C ALA A 83 2.62 5.14 8.51
N THR A 84 2.03 4.89 7.33
CA THR A 84 0.56 4.81 7.17
C THR A 84 0.06 3.43 6.75
N GLY A 85 0.93 2.56 6.25
CA GLY A 85 0.55 1.30 5.62
C GLY A 85 0.42 1.41 4.09
N PRO A 86 0.74 0.35 3.32
CA PRO A 86 0.70 0.38 1.86
C PRO A 86 -0.59 0.94 1.25
N VAL A 87 -1.76 0.45 1.68
CA VAL A 87 -3.04 0.88 1.10
C VAL A 87 -3.31 2.36 1.36
N ALA A 88 -3.12 2.82 2.61
CA ALA A 88 -3.37 4.22 2.96
C ALA A 88 -2.38 5.18 2.28
N ALA A 89 -1.11 4.80 2.16
CA ALA A 89 -0.10 5.57 1.44
C ALA A 89 -0.44 5.69 -0.05
N ALA A 90 -0.78 4.57 -0.69
CA ALA A 90 -1.18 4.54 -2.10
C ALA A 90 -2.41 5.41 -2.37
N GLU A 91 -3.43 5.28 -1.53
CA GLU A 91 -4.65 6.08 -1.61
C GLU A 91 -4.34 7.57 -1.50
N THR A 92 -3.49 7.97 -0.53
CA THR A 92 -3.07 9.37 -0.36
C THR A 92 -2.35 9.91 -1.59
N LEU A 93 -1.44 9.13 -2.18
CA LEU A 93 -0.70 9.54 -3.38
C LEU A 93 -1.64 9.76 -4.56
N VAL A 94 -2.61 8.88 -4.75
CA VAL A 94 -3.60 9.00 -5.84
C VAL A 94 -4.52 10.20 -5.61
N LEU A 95 -5.01 10.40 -4.38
CA LEU A 95 -5.89 11.54 -4.03
C LEU A 95 -5.22 12.91 -4.15
N HIS A 96 -3.89 12.97 -4.01
CA HIS A 96 -3.13 14.22 -4.02
C HIS A 96 -2.18 14.34 -5.22
N ALA A 97 -2.29 13.45 -6.19
CA ALA A 97 -1.55 13.53 -7.42
C ALA A 97 -1.91 14.82 -8.16
N SER A 98 -0.94 15.72 -8.32
CA SER A 98 -1.09 16.88 -9.20
C SER A 98 -0.92 16.42 -10.65
N PRO A 99 -1.73 16.89 -11.60
CA PRO A 99 -1.63 16.52 -13.02
C PRO A 99 -0.35 17.06 -13.72
N ALA A 100 0.59 17.66 -12.99
CA ALA A 100 1.71 18.37 -13.58
C ALA A 100 2.88 17.42 -13.91
N TYR A 101 3.29 17.49 -15.19
CA TYR A 101 4.51 16.96 -15.82
C TYR A 101 4.46 15.54 -16.40
N GLU A 102 4.57 15.48 -17.73
CA GLU A 102 4.53 14.24 -18.54
C GLU A 102 5.71 13.28 -18.31
N HIS A 103 6.77 13.73 -17.63
CA HIS A 103 8.02 12.98 -17.43
C HIS A 103 8.32 12.67 -15.95
N ASP A 104 7.36 12.85 -15.05
CA ASP A 104 7.54 12.54 -13.63
C ASP A 104 7.46 11.02 -13.39
N PRO A 105 8.50 10.37 -12.82
CA PRO A 105 8.44 8.96 -12.37
C PRO A 105 7.23 8.67 -11.48
N MET A 106 6.73 9.68 -10.75
CA MET A 106 5.50 9.58 -9.97
C MET A 106 4.27 9.35 -10.83
N ARG A 107 4.19 9.87 -12.06
CA ARG A 107 3.02 9.67 -12.94
C ARG A 107 2.80 8.20 -13.28
N ALA A 108 3.88 7.48 -13.59
CA ALA A 108 3.81 6.03 -13.85
C ALA A 108 3.42 5.25 -12.58
N LEU A 109 3.89 5.69 -11.40
CA LEU A 109 3.45 5.12 -10.12
C LEU A 109 1.95 5.35 -9.91
N ILE A 110 1.45 6.58 -10.06
CA ILE A 110 0.04 6.93 -9.86
C ILE A 110 -0.86 6.12 -10.79
N GLY A 111 -0.56 6.07 -12.10
CA GLY A 111 -1.34 5.25 -13.04
C GLY A 111 -1.33 3.76 -12.69
N GLY A 112 -0.21 3.25 -12.18
CA GLY A 112 -0.13 1.88 -11.67
C GLY A 112 -1.01 1.66 -10.43
N LEU A 113 -1.07 2.63 -9.51
CA LEU A 113 -1.90 2.57 -8.30
C LEU A 113 -3.39 2.65 -8.65
N GLU A 114 -3.77 3.52 -9.59
CA GLU A 114 -5.14 3.58 -10.12
C GLU A 114 -5.58 2.23 -10.70
N GLY A 115 -4.71 1.57 -11.47
CA GLY A 115 -4.98 0.23 -12.00
C GLY A 115 -5.14 -0.85 -10.91
N ILE A 116 -4.33 -0.78 -9.85
CA ILE A 116 -4.49 -1.67 -8.68
C ILE A 116 -5.85 -1.41 -8.01
N PHE A 117 -6.21 -0.16 -7.75
CA PHE A 117 -7.48 0.17 -7.10
C PHE A 117 -8.71 -0.14 -7.97
N ALA A 118 -8.59 -0.09 -9.31
CA ALA A 118 -9.62 -0.57 -10.21
C ALA A 118 -9.84 -2.09 -10.07
N THR A 119 -8.80 -2.85 -9.72
CA THR A 119 -8.88 -4.29 -9.48
C THR A 119 -9.39 -4.63 -8.07
N TYR A 120 -9.09 -3.79 -7.08
CA TYR A 120 -9.44 -3.96 -5.66
C TYR A 120 -10.26 -2.77 -5.13
N PRO A 121 -11.48 -2.53 -5.63
CA PRO A 121 -12.28 -1.36 -5.27
C PRO A 121 -12.67 -1.32 -3.78
N GLU A 122 -12.83 -2.48 -3.16
CA GLU A 122 -13.14 -2.64 -1.75
C GLU A 122 -12.05 -2.10 -0.84
N ALA A 123 -10.80 -2.07 -1.33
CA ALA A 123 -9.66 -1.58 -0.57
C ALA A 123 -9.73 -0.09 -0.31
N LEU A 124 -10.41 0.72 -1.15
CA LEU A 124 -10.51 2.18 -1.02
C LEU A 124 -11.47 2.61 0.10
N SER A 125 -11.17 3.75 0.74
CA SER A 125 -12.12 4.44 1.62
C SER A 125 -13.30 5.00 0.82
N ILE A 126 -14.42 5.28 1.49
CA ILE A 126 -15.62 5.87 0.85
C ILE A 126 -15.28 7.17 0.11
N PRO A 127 -14.56 8.14 0.71
CA PRO A 127 -14.11 9.34 -0.01
C PRO A 127 -13.30 9.03 -1.27
N ALA A 128 -12.36 8.07 -1.19
CA ALA A 128 -11.53 7.74 -2.34
C ALA A 128 -12.27 7.01 -3.44
N ARG A 129 -13.24 6.15 -3.12
CA ARG A 129 -14.12 5.55 -4.14
C ARG A 129 -14.87 6.63 -4.92
N GLY A 130 -15.34 7.69 -4.26
CA GLY A 130 -16.02 8.80 -4.93
C GLY A 130 -15.11 9.53 -5.92
N LEU A 131 -13.87 9.81 -5.52
CA LEU A 131 -12.91 10.50 -6.39
C LEU A 131 -12.38 9.60 -7.52
N LEU A 132 -12.20 8.31 -7.25
CA LEU A 132 -11.62 7.36 -8.19
C LEU A 132 -12.64 6.66 -9.08
N ALA A 133 -13.95 6.77 -8.80
CA ALA A 133 -15.02 6.18 -9.59
C ALA A 133 -14.86 6.33 -11.12
N PRO A 134 -14.39 7.47 -11.68
CA PRO A 134 -14.18 7.60 -13.12
C PRO A 134 -13.12 6.65 -13.70
N PHE A 135 -12.15 6.22 -12.88
CA PHE A 135 -11.01 5.39 -13.27
C PHE A 135 -11.21 3.90 -12.99
N MET A 136 -12.20 3.55 -12.16
CA MET A 136 -12.49 2.16 -11.73
C MET A 136 -13.32 1.37 -12.75
N LEU A 137 -13.03 1.52 -14.05
CA LEU A 137 -13.91 1.09 -15.15
C LEU A 137 -14.40 -0.38 -15.05
N LYS A 138 -15.71 -0.47 -14.78
CA LYS A 138 -16.77 -1.45 -15.12
C LYS A 138 -16.57 -2.95 -14.84
N PRO A 139 -17.61 -3.62 -14.27
CA PRO A 139 -17.59 -5.07 -14.03
C PRO A 139 -17.39 -5.83 -15.35
N PRO A 140 -16.83 -7.06 -15.30
CA PRO A 140 -16.72 -7.90 -16.49
C PRO A 140 -18.10 -8.02 -17.14
N ARG A 141 -18.16 -7.79 -18.46
CA ARG A 141 -19.35 -8.07 -19.27
C ARG A 141 -19.83 -9.47 -18.91
N GLN A 142 -21.01 -9.59 -18.30
CA GLN A 142 -21.71 -10.87 -18.24
C GLN A 142 -21.84 -11.38 -19.69
N PRO A 143 -21.47 -12.64 -19.99
CA PRO A 143 -21.86 -13.22 -21.25
C PRO A 143 -23.38 -13.19 -21.29
N GLY A 144 -23.95 -12.50 -22.28
CA GLY A 144 -25.38 -12.58 -22.55
C GLY A 144 -25.68 -13.98 -23.04
N TRP A 145 -26.32 -14.79 -22.22
CA TRP A 145 -26.96 -16.02 -22.67
C TRP A 145 -28.25 -15.61 -23.37
N ARG A 146 -28.25 -15.77 -24.70
CA ARG A 146 -29.47 -15.95 -25.49
C ARG A 146 -29.67 -17.44 -25.71
#